data_AF-A0A1H1P5V8-F1
#
_entry.id   AF-A0A1H1P5V8-F1
#
_cell.length_a   1.000
_cell.length_b   1.000
_cell.length_c   1.000
_cell.angle_alpha   90.00
_cell.angle_beta   90.00
_cell.angle_gamma   90.00
#
_symmetry.space_group_name_H-M   'P 1'
#
loop_
_entity.id
_entity.type
_entity.pdbx_description
1 polymer ?
#
loop_
_entity_poly.entity_id
_entity_poly.type
_entity_poly.pdbx_seq_one_letter_code
_entity_poly.pdbx_strand_id
1 'polypeptide(L)'
;MLARFDMKRLHATLDAERRARGLSWSELANEINKPFESTPSIPISVATIRDMSSKSSVTGAVVLQVLRWLRRTPESFLAGHEDAPPKAEEALPDPGPPLILRFDTRALYAALETERSDRGLTWKQIACELPGFTASMLTNLSTGPLIGFPRVMMLTQWLRRPAASFVRGRAR
;
A
#
# COMPACT_ATOMS: atom_id res chain seq x y z
N MET A 1 13.18 3.15 -14.64
CA MET A 1 12.25 4.27 -14.38
C MET A 1 11.16 3.77 -13.46
N LEU A 2 10.83 4.48 -12.39
CA LEU A 2 9.78 4.06 -11.44
C LEU A 2 8.40 4.35 -12.04
N ALA A 3 7.56 3.32 -12.18
CA ALA A 3 6.19 3.49 -12.64
C ALA A 3 5.35 4.20 -11.57
N ARG A 4 4.51 5.14 -11.99
CA ARG A 4 3.59 5.85 -11.11
C ARG A 4 2.44 4.91 -10.71
N PHE A 5 2.13 4.86 -9.42
CA PHE A 5 0.91 4.21 -8.95
C PHE A 5 -0.32 5.08 -9.23
N ASP A 6 -1.34 4.51 -9.87
CA ASP A 6 -2.54 5.23 -10.27
C ASP A 6 -3.68 5.09 -9.24
N MET A 7 -3.71 6.02 -8.28
CA MET A 7 -4.79 6.11 -7.29
C MET A 7 -6.17 6.34 -7.90
N LYS A 8 -6.26 7.02 -9.05
CA LYS A 8 -7.54 7.27 -9.72
C LYS A 8 -8.07 5.97 -10.33
N ARG A 9 -7.21 5.18 -10.97
CA ARG A 9 -7.56 3.86 -11.52
C ARG A 9 -7.97 2.88 -10.41
N LEU A 10 -7.26 2.86 -9.28
CA LEU A 10 -7.67 2.07 -8.12
C LEU A 10 -9.08 2.45 -7.66
N HIS A 11 -9.33 3.74 -7.47
CA HIS A 11 -10.64 4.21 -7.04
C HIS A 11 -11.74 3.95 -8.07
N ALA A 12 -11.47 4.12 -9.37
CA ALA A 12 -12.42 3.81 -10.42
C ALA A 12 -12.77 2.32 -10.46
N THR A 13 -11.77 1.45 -10.25
CA THR A 13 -11.97 -0.01 -10.15
C THR A 13 -12.82 -0.36 -8.92
N LEU A 14 -12.53 0.28 -7.77
CA LEU A 14 -13.35 0.14 -6.56
C LEU A 14 -14.81 0.56 -6.79
N ASP A 15 -15.02 1.71 -7.42
CA ASP A 15 -16.37 2.23 -7.68
C ASP A 15 -17.13 1.36 -8.68
N ALA A 16 -16.47 0.84 -9.72
CA ALA A 16 -17.07 -0.09 -10.67
C ALA A 16 -17.52 -1.38 -9.97
N GLU A 17 -16.66 -1.99 -9.15
CA GLU A 17 -16.98 -3.22 -8.41
C GLU A 17 -18.09 -2.98 -7.37
N ARG A 18 -18.05 -1.85 -6.66
CA ARG A 18 -19.10 -1.42 -5.74
C ARG A 18 -20.46 -1.35 -6.44
N ARG A 19 -20.52 -0.70 -7.61
CA ARG A 19 -21.75 -0.57 -8.41
C ARG A 19 -22.22 -1.92 -8.95
N ALA A 20 -21.31 -2.75 -9.43
CA ALA A 20 -21.63 -4.09 -9.93
C ALA A 20 -22.27 -4.99 -8.86
N ARG A 21 -21.85 -4.83 -7.60
CA ARG A 21 -22.43 -5.52 -6.44
C ARG A 21 -23.65 -4.81 -5.83
N GLY A 22 -24.10 -3.69 -6.40
CA GLY A 22 -25.26 -2.94 -5.92
C GLY A 22 -25.06 -2.26 -4.55
N LEU A 23 -23.82 -2.08 -4.10
CA LEU A 23 -23.52 -1.58 -2.75
C LEU A 23 -23.56 -0.05 -2.70
N SER A 24 -24.12 0.51 -1.63
CA SER A 24 -23.87 1.89 -1.21
C SER A 24 -22.42 2.07 -0.73
N TRP A 25 -21.97 3.32 -0.60
CA TRP A 25 -20.65 3.61 -0.02
C TRP A 25 -20.53 3.15 1.43
N SER A 26 -21.62 3.20 2.20
CA SER A 26 -21.64 2.73 3.59
C SER A 26 -21.53 1.22 3.69
N GLU A 27 -22.25 0.47 2.84
CA GLU A 27 -22.17 -0.99 2.80
C GLU A 27 -20.78 -1.46 2.36
N LEU A 28 -20.20 -0.82 1.33
CA LEU A 28 -18.81 -1.09 0.95
C LEU A 28 -17.84 -0.86 2.12
N ALA A 29 -18.00 0.25 2.84
CA ALA A 29 -17.14 0.54 3.98
C ALA A 29 -17.31 -0.51 5.08
N ASN A 30 -18.52 -0.99 5.35
CA ASN A 30 -18.77 -2.08 6.30
C ASN A 30 -18.05 -3.36 5.86
N GLU A 31 -18.13 -3.72 4.57
CA GLU A 31 -17.43 -4.90 4.06
C GLU A 31 -15.90 -4.79 4.19
N ILE A 32 -15.32 -3.65 3.82
CA ILE A 32 -13.88 -3.38 3.97
C ILE A 32 -13.47 -3.39 5.45
N ASN A 33 -14.35 -2.91 6.34
CA ASN A 33 -14.08 -2.78 7.76
C ASN A 33 -14.36 -4.05 8.58
N LYS A 34 -14.89 -5.13 8.00
CA LYS A 34 -15.10 -6.41 8.72
C LYS A 34 -13.90 -6.84 9.57
N PRO A 35 -12.64 -6.78 9.09
CA PRO A 35 -11.49 -7.17 9.91
C PRO A 35 -11.25 -6.26 11.11
N PHE A 36 -11.76 -5.03 11.10
CA PHE A 36 -11.59 -4.08 12.20
C PHE A 36 -12.48 -4.39 13.40
N GLU A 37 -13.59 -5.12 13.21
CA GLU A 37 -14.52 -5.51 14.29
C GLU A 37 -13.83 -6.36 15.37
N SER A 38 -12.80 -7.13 14.98
CA SER A 38 -12.02 -7.98 15.88
C SER A 38 -10.67 -7.37 16.29
N THR A 39 -10.46 -6.07 16.07
CA THR A 39 -9.18 -5.40 16.33
C THR A 39 -9.35 -4.10 17.13
N PRO A 40 -8.35 -3.68 17.92
CA PRO A 40 -8.32 -2.34 18.53
C PRO A 40 -8.06 -1.20 17.53
N SER A 41 -7.95 -1.47 16.22
CA SER A 41 -7.67 -0.44 15.21
C SER A 41 -8.94 0.32 14.81
N ILE A 42 -8.80 1.63 14.58
CA ILE A 42 -9.93 2.48 14.16
C ILE A 42 -10.37 2.08 12.73
N PRO A 43 -11.65 1.79 12.50
CA PRO A 43 -12.20 1.52 11.17
C PRO A 43 -11.99 2.68 10.19
N ILE A 44 -11.92 2.37 8.89
CA ILE A 44 -11.75 3.36 7.84
C ILE A 44 -13.07 4.09 7.61
N SER A 45 -13.06 5.43 7.65
CA SER A 45 -14.27 6.21 7.40
C SER A 45 -14.74 6.11 5.94
N VAL A 46 -16.06 6.13 5.74
CA VAL A 46 -16.69 6.11 4.40
C VAL A 46 -16.13 7.21 3.50
N ALA A 47 -16.00 8.44 4.02
CA ALA A 47 -15.41 9.56 3.31
C ALA A 47 -13.96 9.30 2.89
N THR A 48 -13.17 8.60 3.72
CA THR A 48 -11.80 8.24 3.35
C THR A 48 -11.77 7.29 2.16
N ILE A 49 -12.66 6.28 2.12
CA ILE A 49 -12.74 5.33 1.00
C ILE A 49 -13.20 6.05 -0.27
N ARG A 50 -14.23 6.89 -0.18
CA ARG A 50 -14.82 7.63 -1.31
C ARG A 50 -13.88 8.71 -1.88
N ASP A 51 -13.14 9.40 -1.02
CA ASP A 51 -12.38 10.58 -1.41
C ASP A 51 -10.87 10.27 -1.57
N MET A 52 -10.44 9.00 -1.46
CA MET A 52 -9.02 8.64 -1.51
C MET A 52 -8.31 9.01 -2.83
N SER A 53 -9.05 9.14 -3.94
CA SER A 53 -8.48 9.48 -5.25
C SER A 53 -8.08 10.94 -5.41
N SER A 54 -8.63 11.84 -4.58
CA SER A 54 -8.30 13.27 -4.59
C SER A 54 -7.15 13.63 -3.65
N LYS A 55 -6.74 12.70 -2.78
CA LYS A 55 -5.66 12.90 -1.81
C LYS A 55 -4.29 12.68 -2.44
N SER A 56 -3.34 13.55 -2.11
CA SER A 56 -1.93 13.41 -2.53
C SER A 56 -1.22 12.23 -1.86
N SER A 57 -1.72 11.79 -0.71
CA SER A 57 -1.22 10.63 0.03
C SER A 57 -2.36 9.95 0.78
N VAL A 58 -2.36 8.61 0.77
CA VAL A 58 -3.32 7.79 1.49
C VAL A 58 -2.55 6.73 2.28
N THR A 59 -2.87 6.59 3.57
CA THR A 59 -2.20 5.64 4.44
C THR A 59 -2.26 4.22 3.88
N GLY A 60 -1.15 3.48 3.99
CA GLY A 60 -1.06 2.11 3.46
C GLY A 60 -2.18 1.19 3.94
N ALA A 61 -2.57 1.28 5.21
CA ALA A 61 -3.68 0.49 5.76
C ALA A 61 -5.00 0.67 4.98
N VAL A 62 -5.34 1.89 4.56
CA VAL A 62 -6.57 2.14 3.78
C VAL A 62 -6.50 1.43 2.44
N VAL A 63 -5.43 1.66 1.69
CA VAL A 63 -5.27 1.12 0.34
C VAL A 63 -5.13 -0.39 0.36
N LEU A 64 -4.40 -0.97 1.33
CA LEU A 64 -4.26 -2.42 1.46
C LEU A 64 -5.59 -3.11 1.75
N GLN A 65 -6.47 -2.52 2.55
CA GLN A 65 -7.78 -3.10 2.84
C GLN A 65 -8.74 -3.00 1.63
N VAL A 66 -8.65 -1.91 0.87
CA VAL A 66 -9.33 -1.81 -0.43
C VAL A 66 -8.83 -2.88 -1.40
N LEU A 67 -7.51 -3.05 -1.52
CA LEU A 67 -6.90 -4.05 -2.42
C LEU A 67 -7.24 -5.48 -2.01
N ARG A 68 -7.29 -5.76 -0.69
CA ARG A 68 -7.78 -7.04 -0.15
C ARG A 68 -9.21 -7.32 -0.58
N TRP A 69 -10.10 -6.33 -0.43
CA TRP A 69 -11.50 -6.48 -0.82
C TRP A 69 -11.67 -6.71 -2.34
N LEU A 70 -10.88 -6.00 -3.15
CA LEU A 70 -10.85 -6.17 -4.60
C LEU A 70 -10.16 -7.48 -5.06
N ARG A 71 -9.43 -8.16 -4.17
CA ARG A 71 -8.53 -9.28 -4.52
C ARG A 71 -7.52 -8.89 -5.61
N ARG A 72 -6.91 -7.71 -5.48
CA ARG A 72 -5.93 -7.15 -6.43
C ARG A 72 -4.59 -6.88 -5.76
N THR A 73 -3.53 -6.87 -6.55
CA THR A 73 -2.18 -6.51 -6.11
C THR A 73 -1.96 -4.99 -6.24
N PRO A 74 -1.12 -4.38 -5.39
CA PRO A 74 -0.67 -3.00 -5.58
C PRO A 74 -0.07 -2.77 -6.99
N GLU A 75 0.73 -3.72 -7.48
CA GLU A 75 1.43 -3.65 -8.75
C GLU A 75 0.49 -3.56 -9.96
N SER A 76 -0.71 -4.15 -9.87
CA SER A 76 -1.71 -4.08 -10.95
C SER A 76 -2.23 -2.67 -11.25
N PHE A 77 -1.90 -1.69 -10.39
CA PHE A 77 -2.24 -0.27 -10.56
C PHE A 77 -1.01 0.61 -10.88
N LEU A 78 0.15 0.02 -11.18
CA LEU A 78 1.27 0.75 -11.76
C LEU A 78 0.96 1.12 -13.23
N ALA A 79 1.32 2.35 -13.63
CA ALA A 79 1.17 2.80 -15.01
C ALA A 79 1.93 1.85 -15.96
N GLY A 80 1.24 1.38 -17.00
CA GLY A 80 1.79 0.41 -17.97
C GLY A 80 1.70 -1.06 -17.55
N HIS A 81 1.15 -1.37 -16.37
CA HIS A 81 0.92 -2.75 -15.90
C HIS A 81 -0.55 -3.17 -16.01
N GLU A 82 -1.26 -2.64 -17.01
CA GLU A 82 -2.71 -2.86 -17.19
C GLU A 82 -3.03 -4.32 -17.56
N ASP A 83 -2.25 -4.86 -18.49
CA ASP A 83 -2.42 -6.19 -19.09
C ASP A 83 -1.38 -7.21 -18.61
N ALA A 84 -0.55 -6.82 -17.61
CA ALA A 84 0.47 -7.71 -17.09
C ALA A 84 -0.19 -8.91 -16.36
N PRO A 85 0.26 -10.15 -16.62
CA PRO A 85 -0.28 -11.31 -15.94
C PRO A 85 0.01 -11.21 -14.43
N PRO A 86 -0.95 -11.57 -13.57
CA PRO A 86 -0.77 -11.51 -12.13
C PRO A 86 0.37 -12.43 -11.72
N LYS A 87 1.35 -11.89 -10.98
CA LYS A 87 2.43 -12.69 -10.43
C LYS A 87 2.06 -13.14 -9.02
N ALA A 88 2.30 -14.42 -8.73
CA ALA A 88 2.00 -14.99 -7.41
C ALA A 88 2.74 -14.26 -6.28
N GLU A 89 3.97 -13.78 -6.53
CA GLU A 89 4.78 -13.01 -5.59
C GLU A 89 4.22 -11.63 -5.23
N GLU A 90 3.35 -11.06 -6.07
CA GLU A 90 2.69 -9.77 -5.86
C GLU A 90 1.38 -9.90 -5.05
N ALA A 91 0.89 -11.14 -4.87
CA ALA A 91 -0.33 -11.41 -4.14
C ALA A 91 -0.19 -10.97 -2.68
N LEU A 92 -1.13 -10.13 -2.22
CA LEU A 92 -1.21 -9.76 -0.81
C LEU A 92 -1.45 -11.02 0.04
N PRO A 93 -0.81 -11.14 1.21
CA PRO A 93 -1.06 -12.27 2.09
C PRO A 93 -2.52 -12.27 2.55
N ASP A 94 -3.11 -13.44 2.75
CA ASP A 94 -4.37 -13.57 3.48
C ASP A 94 -4.06 -13.68 4.98
N PRO A 95 -4.33 -12.63 5.78
CA PRO A 95 -4.00 -12.65 7.20
C PRO A 95 -5.13 -13.32 8.01
N GLY A 96 -6.17 -13.85 7.36
CA GLY A 96 -7.37 -14.36 8.00
C GLY A 96 -8.33 -13.24 8.44
N PRO A 97 -9.54 -13.61 8.93
CA PRO A 97 -10.59 -12.66 9.28
C PRO A 97 -10.21 -11.59 10.32
N PRO A 98 -9.49 -11.90 11.43
CA PRO A 98 -9.34 -10.94 12.53
C PRO A 98 -8.18 -9.97 12.36
N LEU A 99 -7.44 -10.04 11.25
CA LEU A 99 -6.22 -9.24 11.05
C LEU A 99 -6.39 -8.24 9.92
N ILE A 100 -5.84 -7.04 10.12
CA ILE A 100 -5.77 -5.98 9.11
C ILE A 100 -4.41 -6.02 8.41
N LEU A 101 -4.39 -5.72 7.11
CA LEU A 101 -3.13 -5.62 6.36
C LEU A 101 -2.42 -4.30 6.67
N ARG A 102 -1.14 -4.40 7.04
CA ARG A 102 -0.26 -3.25 7.25
C ARG A 102 1.10 -3.46 6.60
N PHE A 103 1.73 -2.36 6.18
CA PHE A 103 3.14 -2.39 5.83
C PHE A 103 4.00 -2.55 7.08
N ASP A 104 4.99 -3.41 7.00
CA ASP A 104 6.08 -3.52 7.94
C ASP A 104 7.17 -2.49 7.58
N THR A 105 7.06 -1.30 8.16
CA THR A 105 7.99 -0.19 7.92
C THR A 105 9.41 -0.52 8.37
N ARG A 106 9.57 -1.36 9.40
CA ARG A 106 10.89 -1.86 9.84
C ARG A 106 11.50 -2.80 8.81
N ALA A 107 10.71 -3.70 8.24
CA ALA A 107 11.18 -4.56 7.16
C ALA A 107 11.56 -3.76 5.89
N LEU A 108 10.79 -2.71 5.56
CA LEU A 108 11.16 -1.77 4.48
C LEU A 108 12.48 -1.08 4.78
N TYR A 109 12.65 -0.55 5.99
CA TYR A 109 13.89 0.09 6.42
C TYR A 109 15.09 -0.86 6.34
N ALA A 110 14.95 -2.08 6.88
CA ALA A 110 16.02 -3.07 6.85
C ALA A 110 16.44 -3.44 5.42
N ALA A 111 15.48 -3.56 4.50
CA ALA A 111 15.77 -3.80 3.08
C ALA A 111 16.47 -2.60 2.43
N LEU A 112 16.03 -1.37 2.72
CA LEU A 112 16.70 -0.15 2.25
C LEU A 112 18.12 -0.06 2.79
N GLU A 113 18.34 -0.38 4.06
CA GLU A 113 19.66 -0.34 4.70
C GLU A 113 20.62 -1.39 4.13
N THR A 114 20.11 -2.58 3.80
CA THR A 114 20.89 -3.63 3.13
C THR A 114 21.33 -3.15 1.74
N GLU A 115 20.39 -2.73 0.90
CA GLU A 115 20.70 -2.24 -0.45
C GLU A 115 21.59 -0.98 -0.43
N ARG A 116 21.39 -0.10 0.56
CA ARG A 116 22.24 1.07 0.80
C ARG A 116 23.68 0.66 1.09
N SER A 117 23.87 -0.31 1.97
CA SER A 117 25.19 -0.78 2.40
C SER A 117 25.90 -1.52 1.27
N ASP A 118 25.19 -2.41 0.57
CA ASP A 118 25.71 -3.19 -0.55
C ASP A 118 26.17 -2.30 -1.72
N ARG A 119 25.45 -1.19 -1.96
CA ARG A 119 25.80 -0.22 -3.01
C ARG A 119 26.70 0.92 -2.53
N GLY A 120 27.13 0.93 -1.26
CA GLY A 120 27.96 1.99 -0.70
C GLY A 120 27.32 3.39 -0.74
N LEU A 121 25.99 3.46 -0.69
CA LEU A 121 25.24 4.71 -0.80
C LEU A 121 25.05 5.40 0.56
N THR A 122 24.91 6.71 0.52
CA THR A 122 24.38 7.50 1.63
C THR A 122 22.87 7.61 1.54
N TRP A 123 22.19 7.88 2.65
CA TRP A 123 20.75 8.16 2.65
C TRP A 123 20.36 9.35 1.77
N LYS A 124 21.27 10.32 1.60
CA LYS A 124 21.06 11.47 0.70
C LYS A 124 21.07 11.03 -0.77
N GLN A 125 21.98 10.14 -1.16
CA GLN A 125 22.01 9.59 -2.52
C GLN A 125 20.75 8.77 -2.82
N ILE A 126 20.30 7.93 -1.89
CA ILE A 126 19.02 7.20 -2.05
C ILE A 126 17.85 8.17 -2.21
N ALA A 127 17.79 9.25 -1.41
CA ALA A 127 16.75 10.26 -1.55
C ALA A 127 16.79 10.98 -2.92
N CYS A 128 17.96 11.14 -3.53
CA CYS A 128 18.07 11.65 -4.91
C CYS A 128 17.51 10.67 -5.95
N GLU A 129 17.63 9.36 -5.72
CA GLU A 129 17.06 8.33 -6.58
C GLU A 129 15.53 8.15 -6.39
N LEU A 130 14.99 8.62 -5.26
CA LEU A 130 13.59 8.51 -4.86
C LEU A 130 12.92 9.89 -4.77
N PRO A 131 12.38 10.43 -5.88
CA PRO A 131 11.71 11.73 -5.87
C PRO A 131 10.65 11.87 -4.77
N GLY A 132 10.70 12.97 -4.03
CA GLY A 132 9.75 13.25 -2.95
C GLY A 132 10.06 12.58 -1.61
N PHE A 133 11.20 11.89 -1.48
CA PHE A 133 11.76 11.44 -0.21
C PHE A 133 12.89 12.35 0.26
N THR A 134 13.03 12.48 1.57
CA THR A 134 14.23 13.03 2.22
C THR A 134 14.97 11.90 2.93
N ALA A 135 16.26 12.09 3.21
CA ALA A 135 17.04 11.14 4.01
C ALA A 135 16.36 10.83 5.36
N SER A 136 15.79 11.86 6.02
CA SER A 136 15.05 11.67 7.28
C SER A 136 13.78 10.85 7.10
N MET A 137 13.02 11.05 6.01
CA MET A 137 11.85 10.20 5.74
C MET A 137 12.22 8.72 5.59
N LEU A 138 13.37 8.43 4.98
CA LEU A 138 13.87 7.06 4.81
C LEU A 138 14.32 6.46 6.15
N THR A 139 15.10 7.18 6.96
CA THR A 139 15.55 6.68 8.26
C THR A 139 14.44 6.55 9.28
N ASN A 140 13.42 7.42 9.21
CA ASN A 140 12.23 7.35 10.06
C ASN A 140 11.39 6.09 9.82
N LEU A 141 11.60 5.33 8.74
CA LEU A 141 10.93 4.03 8.56
C LEU A 141 11.36 3.00 9.62
N SER A 142 12.52 3.18 10.27
CA SER A 142 13.01 2.30 11.34
C SER A 142 12.14 2.32 12.61
N THR A 143 11.51 3.45 12.90
CA THR A 143 10.70 3.68 14.11
C THR A 143 9.27 4.12 13.81
N GLY A 144 9.04 4.62 12.60
CA GLY A 144 7.83 5.33 12.20
C GLY A 144 6.65 4.42 11.88
N PRO A 145 5.42 4.85 12.22
CA PRO A 145 4.29 3.95 12.24
C PRO A 145 3.64 3.71 10.87
N LEU A 146 3.81 4.60 9.88
CA LEU A 146 3.00 4.58 8.66
C LEU A 146 3.76 5.08 7.43
N ILE A 147 3.64 4.32 6.33
CA ILE A 147 3.94 4.73 4.96
C ILE A 147 2.65 4.66 4.14
N GLY A 148 2.53 5.49 3.11
CA GLY A 148 1.32 5.62 2.30
C GLY A 148 1.57 5.50 0.81
N PHE A 149 0.48 5.35 0.06
CA PHE A 149 0.46 5.42 -1.39
C PHE A 149 0.41 6.89 -1.84
N PRO A 150 1.04 7.23 -2.97
CA PRO A 150 1.75 6.33 -3.89
C PRO A 150 3.20 6.02 -3.47
N ARG A 151 3.74 6.71 -2.46
CA ARG A 151 5.18 6.67 -2.10
C ARG A 151 5.73 5.29 -1.79
N VAL A 152 4.96 4.43 -1.11
CA VAL A 152 5.40 3.04 -0.81
C VAL A 152 5.71 2.24 -2.07
N MET A 153 5.04 2.52 -3.19
CA MET A 153 5.31 1.86 -4.46
C MET A 153 6.64 2.28 -5.08
N MET A 154 7.15 3.46 -4.75
CA MET A 154 8.48 3.88 -5.19
C MET A 154 9.57 3.09 -4.45
N LEU A 155 9.39 2.88 -3.13
CA LEU A 155 10.32 2.11 -2.31
C LEU A 155 10.42 0.65 -2.78
N THR A 156 9.28 0.01 -3.00
CA THR A 156 9.21 -1.40 -3.41
C THR A 156 9.78 -1.62 -4.80
N GLN A 157 9.50 -0.71 -5.75
CA GLN A 157 10.12 -0.73 -7.08
C GLN A 157 11.64 -0.48 -7.02
N TRP A 158 12.12 0.46 -6.20
CA TRP A 158 13.56 0.71 -6.03
C TRP A 158 14.28 -0.50 -5.42
N LEU A 159 13.64 -1.16 -4.45
CA LEU A 159 14.10 -2.42 -3.86
C LEU A 159 13.96 -3.64 -4.79
N ARG A 160 13.32 -3.49 -5.96
CA ARG A 160 12.99 -4.57 -6.91
C ARG A 160 12.26 -5.75 -6.23
N ARG A 161 11.36 -5.45 -5.30
CA ARG A 161 10.59 -6.43 -4.54
C ARG A 161 9.11 -6.06 -4.54
N PRO A 162 8.19 -7.04 -4.64
CA PRO A 162 6.77 -6.75 -4.61
C PRO A 162 6.37 -6.17 -3.25
N ALA A 163 5.37 -5.29 -3.25
CA ALA A 163 4.81 -4.67 -2.06
C ALA A 163 4.36 -5.72 -1.03
N ALA A 164 3.82 -6.84 -1.49
CA ALA A 164 3.45 -7.98 -0.65
C ALA A 164 4.59 -8.50 0.24
N SER A 165 5.87 -8.38 -0.19
CA SER A 165 7.04 -8.74 0.62
C SER A 165 7.10 -8.01 1.96
N PHE A 166 6.50 -6.82 2.02
CA PHE A 166 6.50 -5.93 3.17
C PHE A 166 5.12 -5.80 3.83
N VAL A 167 4.13 -6.58 3.42
CA VAL A 167 2.79 -6.56 4.01
C VAL A 167 2.63 -7.69 5.01
N ARG A 168 2.07 -7.40 6.18
CA ARG A 168 1.77 -8.40 7.23
C ARG A 168 0.36 -8.18 7.76
N GLY A 169 -0.27 -9.27 8.21
CA GLY A 169 -1.46 -9.19 9.06
C GLY A 169 -1.09 -8.71 10.45
N ARG A 170 -1.79 -7.71 10.98
CA ARG A 170 -1.64 -7.26 12.38
C ARG A 170 -3.00 -6.99 12.99
N ALA A 171 -3.13 -7.23 14.29
CA ALA A 171 -4.30 -6.83 15.06
C ALA A 171 -4.21 -5.35 15.51
N ARG A 172 -3.00 -4.78 15.57
CA ARG A 172 -2.75 -3.40 15.99
C ARG A 172 -1.86 -2.66 15.00
#